data_AF-A0A3M5PHR5-F1
#
_entry.id   AF-A0A3M5PHR5-F1
#
_cell.length_a   1.000
_cell.length_b   1.000
_cell.length_c   1.000
_cell.angle_alpha   90.00
_cell.angle_beta   90.00
_cell.angle_gamma   90.00
#
_symmetry.space_group_name_H-M   'P 1'
#
loop_
_entity.id
_entity.type
_entity.pdbx_description
1 polymer ?
#
loop_
_entity_poly.entity_id
_entity_poly.type
_entity_poly.pdbx_seq_one_letter_code
_entity_poly.pdbx_strand_id
1 'polypeptide(L)'
;MNTSKAATGIEGLDDILSGGLSRCHVFLLEGEPGTGKTTVALQFLLAGARAGETSLYITLSETERELRDGARSHGWELDDHIKIFELTPPESLLDADHHQSLLYSSDLELGEATRQIFEVVERVKPTRVVIDSLSEIRLLAQSSLRYRRQILAIKHYFARYDATVVLLDDLTTEALDKTVHSVAHGVIRLEALTPAYGAERRRLKIVKYRGQKYRGGYHDFTIAEDGIQVFPRLVAAEHRSDYSRTQFTSGIQELDDLLGGGIESGSSTLILGPAGTGKSLITMVFAAQAVARGERVGLFIFDEEMGLLFERMLKIGIDLRALQETGNLLIEQTDAAEMSPGEFSHRVRRAVDQKQIKTVVIDSINGYQASMPEENSLILHMHELLLYLNRRGASTFMTVAQHGLVGDMRSPVDITYLADSVILLRYFEALGQVRRAISIIKKRTGTHESTIREYRISHKGLKIGAPLEAFQGVLRGVPTYLGESKPLLTDEDL
;
A
#
# COMPACT_ATOMS: atom_id res chain seq x y z
N MET A 1 -13.54 -6.64 -27.97
CA MET A 1 -13.64 -7.85 -27.14
C MET A 1 -14.80 -7.63 -26.19
N ASN A 2 -15.85 -8.45 -26.28
CA ASN A 2 -17.05 -8.28 -25.45
C ASN A 2 -16.73 -8.80 -24.04
N THR A 3 -16.11 -7.96 -23.20
CA THR A 3 -15.87 -8.31 -21.80
C THR A 3 -17.21 -8.37 -21.08
N SER A 4 -17.49 -9.50 -20.43
CA SER A 4 -18.72 -9.74 -19.65
C SER A 4 -18.88 -8.80 -18.44
N LYS A 5 -17.91 -7.90 -18.24
CA LYS A 5 -17.81 -6.92 -17.15
C LYS A 5 -17.60 -5.51 -17.73
N ALA A 6 -18.15 -4.53 -17.03
CA ALA A 6 -17.84 -3.12 -17.19
C ALA A 6 -16.65 -2.78 -16.27
N ALA A 7 -15.48 -2.60 -16.87
CA ALA A 7 -14.27 -2.18 -16.15
C ALA A 7 -14.47 -0.81 -15.51
N THR A 8 -14.00 -0.62 -14.28
CA THR A 8 -14.09 0.66 -13.56
C THR A 8 -13.10 1.70 -14.06
N GLY A 9 -12.07 1.27 -14.80
CA GLY A 9 -10.96 2.15 -15.19
C GLY A 9 -9.92 2.34 -14.08
N ILE A 10 -10.14 1.73 -12.93
CA ILE A 10 -9.26 1.72 -11.77
C ILE A 10 -8.72 0.30 -11.64
N GLU A 11 -7.48 0.07 -12.06
CA GLU A 11 -6.86 -1.28 -12.15
C GLU A 11 -6.99 -2.06 -10.84
N GLY A 12 -6.67 -1.43 -9.71
CA GLY A 12 -6.77 -2.07 -8.40
C GLY A 12 -8.20 -2.42 -8.01
N LEU A 13 -9.18 -1.56 -8.34
CA LEU A 13 -10.59 -1.86 -8.07
C LEU A 13 -11.09 -3.00 -8.95
N ASP A 14 -10.68 -3.02 -10.21
CA ASP A 14 -11.00 -4.12 -11.13
C ASP A 14 -10.39 -5.45 -10.67
N ASP A 15 -9.17 -5.48 -10.11
CA ASP A 15 -8.57 -6.66 -9.48
C ASP A 15 -9.43 -7.16 -8.30
N ILE A 16 -9.81 -6.26 -7.39
CA ILE A 16 -10.67 -6.57 -6.23
C ILE A 16 -12.02 -7.14 -6.68
N LEU A 17 -12.59 -6.58 -7.75
CA LEU A 17 -13.86 -6.96 -8.34
C LEU A 17 -13.74 -8.14 -9.33
N SER A 18 -12.55 -8.74 -9.53
CA SER A 18 -12.33 -9.82 -10.51
C SER A 18 -12.75 -9.46 -11.94
N GLY A 19 -12.29 -8.29 -12.42
CA GLY A 19 -12.48 -7.79 -13.79
C GLY A 19 -13.50 -6.66 -13.95
N GLY A 20 -14.00 -6.08 -12.84
CA GLY A 20 -14.95 -4.96 -12.84
C GLY A 20 -16.39 -5.35 -12.52
N LEU A 21 -17.33 -4.46 -12.84
CA LEU A 21 -18.74 -4.58 -12.50
C LEU A 21 -19.50 -5.48 -13.49
N SER A 22 -20.44 -6.29 -13.02
CA SER A 22 -21.34 -7.09 -13.87
C SER A 22 -22.25 -6.14 -14.62
N ARG A 23 -22.32 -6.31 -15.95
CA ARG A 23 -23.16 -5.48 -16.80
C ARG A 23 -24.64 -5.62 -16.45
N CYS A 24 -25.44 -4.62 -16.77
CA CYS A 24 -26.91 -4.64 -16.62
C CYS A 24 -27.38 -4.77 -15.16
N HIS A 25 -26.59 -4.26 -14.21
CA HIS A 25 -26.90 -4.30 -12.78
C HIS A 25 -26.72 -2.93 -12.14
N VAL A 26 -27.34 -2.77 -10.96
CA VAL A 26 -27.26 -1.56 -10.15
C VAL A 26 -26.31 -1.79 -8.97
N PHE A 27 -25.34 -0.91 -8.83
CA PHE A 27 -24.33 -0.90 -7.78
C PHE A 27 -24.48 0.33 -6.91
N LEU A 28 -24.08 0.22 -5.65
CA LEU A 28 -24.01 1.33 -4.71
C LEU A 28 -22.55 1.64 -4.42
N LEU A 29 -22.16 2.90 -4.57
CA LEU A 29 -20.89 3.44 -4.09
C LEU A 29 -21.20 4.42 -2.95
N GLU A 30 -20.86 4.03 -1.74
CA GLU A 30 -21.17 4.80 -0.53
C GLU A 30 -19.90 5.25 0.19
N GLY A 31 -19.99 6.38 0.89
CA GLY A 31 -18.88 6.96 1.64
C GLY A 31 -19.23 8.33 2.16
N GLU A 32 -18.52 8.83 3.17
CA GLU A 32 -18.68 10.20 3.65
C GLU A 32 -18.29 11.23 2.56
N PRO A 33 -18.71 12.50 2.69
CA PRO A 33 -18.23 13.58 1.83
C PRO A 33 -16.69 13.62 1.79
N GLY A 34 -16.10 13.90 0.62
CA GLY A 34 -14.64 13.97 0.46
C GLY A 34 -13.91 12.62 0.36
N THR A 35 -14.62 11.49 0.41
CA THR A 35 -14.01 10.14 0.27
C THR A 35 -13.59 9.77 -1.17
N GLY A 36 -14.01 10.52 -2.19
CA GLY A 36 -13.64 10.28 -3.61
C GLY A 36 -14.71 9.61 -4.48
N LYS A 37 -15.99 9.62 -4.05
CA LYS A 37 -17.11 8.99 -4.80
C LYS A 37 -17.24 9.50 -6.24
N THR A 38 -17.29 10.83 -6.41
CA THR A 38 -17.37 11.49 -7.73
C THR A 38 -16.19 11.10 -8.62
N THR A 39 -14.98 11.03 -8.08
CA THR A 39 -13.78 10.62 -8.81
C THR A 39 -13.87 9.17 -9.32
N VAL A 40 -14.32 8.21 -8.48
CA VAL A 40 -14.56 6.82 -8.92
C VAL A 40 -15.61 6.78 -10.03
N ALA A 41 -16.69 7.54 -9.86
CA ALA A 41 -17.79 7.58 -10.83
C ALA A 41 -17.34 8.12 -12.20
N LEU A 42 -16.56 9.21 -12.21
CA LEU A 42 -16.00 9.77 -13.44
C LEU A 42 -15.04 8.79 -14.12
N GLN A 43 -14.15 8.12 -13.37
CA GLN A 43 -13.27 7.08 -13.94
C GLN A 43 -14.05 5.91 -14.54
N PHE A 44 -15.16 5.51 -13.91
CA PHE A 44 -16.04 4.48 -14.46
C PHE A 44 -16.68 4.91 -15.79
N LEU A 45 -17.12 6.16 -15.93
CA LEU A 45 -17.67 6.68 -17.19
C LEU A 45 -16.59 6.86 -18.26
N LEU A 46 -15.41 7.36 -17.89
CA LEU A 46 -14.23 7.50 -18.76
C LEU A 46 -13.76 6.15 -19.31
N ALA A 47 -13.76 5.10 -18.48
CA ALA A 47 -13.47 3.75 -18.94
C ALA A 47 -14.52 3.23 -19.95
N GLY A 48 -15.76 3.68 -19.84
CA GLY A 48 -16.81 3.42 -20.82
C GLY A 48 -16.55 4.12 -22.14
N ALA A 49 -16.28 5.42 -22.09
CA ALA A 49 -15.96 6.22 -23.26
C ALA A 49 -14.74 5.65 -24.03
N ARG A 50 -13.67 5.27 -23.32
CA ARG A 50 -12.50 4.60 -23.90
C ARG A 50 -12.83 3.24 -24.55
N ALA A 51 -13.87 2.57 -24.09
CA ALA A 51 -14.38 1.33 -24.69
C ALA A 51 -15.38 1.56 -25.82
N GLY A 52 -15.65 2.82 -26.20
CA GLY A 52 -16.64 3.21 -27.21
C GLY A 52 -18.08 3.15 -26.70
N GLU A 53 -18.30 3.07 -25.39
CA GLU A 53 -19.62 3.01 -24.76
C GLU A 53 -20.15 4.44 -24.50
N THR A 54 -21.46 4.64 -24.69
CA THR A 54 -22.13 5.89 -24.27
C THR A 54 -22.36 5.88 -22.77
N SER A 55 -21.89 6.92 -22.10
CA SER A 55 -21.92 7.12 -20.65
C SER A 55 -22.82 8.31 -20.29
N LEU A 56 -23.58 8.19 -19.20
CA LEU A 56 -24.45 9.26 -18.70
C LEU A 56 -24.20 9.50 -17.21
N TYR A 57 -23.85 10.74 -16.86
CA TYR A 57 -23.80 11.23 -15.48
C TYR A 57 -25.08 12.01 -15.20
N ILE A 58 -25.83 11.62 -14.18
CA ILE A 58 -27.00 12.35 -13.71
C ILE A 58 -26.66 12.94 -12.36
N THR A 59 -26.62 14.26 -12.28
CA THR A 59 -26.26 15.00 -11.06
C THR A 59 -27.49 15.74 -10.50
N LEU A 60 -27.68 15.70 -9.19
CA LEU A 60 -28.71 16.40 -8.43
C LEU A 60 -28.12 17.47 -7.50
N SER A 61 -26.81 17.42 -7.25
CA SER A 61 -26.13 18.27 -6.25
C SER A 61 -25.03 19.15 -6.83
N GLU A 62 -24.33 18.69 -7.87
CA GLU A 62 -23.23 19.44 -8.52
C GLU A 62 -23.66 19.89 -9.92
N THR A 63 -23.18 21.05 -10.35
CA THR A 63 -23.45 21.56 -11.71
C THR A 63 -22.59 20.85 -12.77
N GLU A 64 -23.03 20.86 -14.04
CA GLU A 64 -22.19 20.32 -15.13
C GLU A 64 -20.81 21.00 -15.18
N ARG A 65 -20.76 22.30 -14.89
CA ARG A 65 -19.51 23.07 -14.87
C ARG A 65 -18.55 22.55 -13.81
N GLU A 66 -19.02 22.35 -12.58
CA GLU A 66 -18.20 21.84 -11.47
C GLU A 66 -17.64 20.45 -11.76
N LEU A 67 -18.46 19.54 -12.31
CA LEU A 67 -18.01 18.20 -12.70
C LEU A 67 -16.92 18.25 -13.78
N ARG A 68 -17.06 19.14 -14.78
CA ARG A 68 -16.03 19.34 -15.81
C ARG A 68 -14.76 19.98 -15.26
N ASP A 69 -14.87 20.91 -14.30
CA ASP A 69 -13.72 21.49 -13.61
C ASP A 69 -12.98 20.44 -12.76
N GLY A 70 -13.72 19.58 -12.04
CA GLY A 70 -13.17 18.45 -11.29
C GLY A 70 -12.53 17.38 -12.18
N ALA A 71 -13.07 17.13 -13.38
CA ALA A 71 -12.40 16.26 -14.35
C ALA A 71 -11.09 16.87 -14.86
N ARG A 72 -11.08 18.18 -15.15
CA ARG A 72 -9.88 18.90 -15.61
C ARG A 72 -8.76 18.93 -14.59
N SER A 73 -9.07 19.03 -13.29
CA SER A 73 -8.04 18.98 -12.24
C SER A 73 -7.28 17.65 -12.22
N HIS A 74 -7.89 16.58 -12.74
CA HIS A 74 -7.27 15.28 -12.94
C HIS A 74 -6.66 15.05 -14.34
N GLY A 75 -6.61 16.11 -15.17
CA GLY A 75 -6.15 16.03 -16.55
C GLY A 75 -7.10 15.25 -17.47
N TRP A 76 -8.37 15.10 -17.10
CA TRP A 76 -9.37 14.41 -17.91
C TRP A 76 -10.20 15.37 -18.74
N GLU A 77 -10.50 14.94 -19.96
CA GLU A 77 -11.47 15.59 -20.83
C GLU A 77 -12.71 14.70 -20.94
N LEU A 78 -13.87 15.28 -20.62
CA LEU A 78 -15.16 14.61 -20.75
C LEU A 78 -15.69 14.87 -22.17
N ASP A 79 -15.37 13.94 -23.07
CA ASP A 79 -15.74 14.00 -24.49
C ASP A 79 -17.24 13.77 -24.74
N ASP A 80 -17.62 13.71 -26.02
CA ASP A 80 -19.00 13.52 -26.44
C ASP A 80 -19.61 12.16 -26.05
N HIS A 81 -18.82 11.16 -25.68
CA HIS A 81 -19.34 9.89 -25.19
C HIS A 81 -19.85 9.99 -23.75
N ILE A 82 -19.48 11.04 -23.01
CA ILE A 82 -19.92 11.28 -21.64
C ILE A 82 -20.93 12.43 -21.63
N LYS A 83 -22.21 12.10 -21.50
CA LYS A 83 -23.28 13.08 -21.35
C LYS A 83 -23.50 13.38 -19.87
N ILE A 84 -23.62 14.66 -19.52
CA ILE A 84 -23.97 15.10 -18.17
C ILE A 84 -25.39 15.66 -18.23
N PHE A 85 -26.22 15.27 -17.26
CA PHE A 85 -27.56 15.78 -17.09
C PHE A 85 -27.71 16.30 -15.67
N GLU A 86 -27.79 17.62 -15.57
CA GLU A 86 -28.08 18.32 -14.33
C GLU A 86 -29.58 18.30 -14.09
N LEU A 87 -29.98 17.66 -13.01
CA LEU A 87 -31.36 17.54 -12.60
C LEU A 87 -31.67 18.72 -11.69
N THR A 88 -32.09 19.83 -12.29
CA THR A 88 -32.46 21.03 -11.54
C THR A 88 -33.68 20.72 -10.67
N PRO A 89 -33.64 21.01 -9.36
CA PRO A 89 -34.83 20.98 -8.53
C PRO A 89 -35.88 21.92 -9.14
N PRO A 90 -37.19 21.61 -9.02
CA PRO A 90 -38.22 22.52 -9.51
C PRO A 90 -38.00 23.93 -8.93
N GLU A 91 -38.17 24.97 -9.76
CA GLU A 91 -37.92 26.40 -9.45
C GLU A 91 -38.59 26.87 -8.14
N SER A 92 -39.60 26.16 -7.65
CA SER A 92 -40.32 26.40 -6.40
C SER A 92 -39.49 26.35 -5.12
N LEU A 93 -38.25 25.81 -5.15
CA LEU A 93 -37.33 25.84 -4.00
C LEU A 93 -36.46 27.10 -3.94
N LEU A 94 -36.35 27.87 -5.04
CA LEU A 94 -35.48 29.04 -5.16
C LEU A 94 -36.23 30.37 -4.98
N ASP A 95 -37.55 30.39 -5.17
CA ASP A 95 -38.38 31.57 -4.97
C ASP A 95 -38.91 31.66 -3.54
N ALA A 96 -38.22 32.44 -2.69
CA ALA A 96 -38.66 32.78 -1.34
C ALA A 96 -40.03 33.51 -1.31
N ASP A 97 -40.46 34.09 -2.43
CA ASP A 97 -41.76 34.78 -2.57
C ASP A 97 -42.92 33.85 -2.91
N HIS A 98 -42.70 32.54 -3.13
CA HIS A 98 -43.76 31.56 -3.45
C HIS A 98 -44.15 30.65 -2.28
N HIS A 99 -43.81 31.03 -1.04
CA HIS A 99 -44.29 30.36 0.19
C HIS A 99 -45.79 30.53 0.46
N GLN A 100 -46.56 31.15 -0.42
CA GLN A 100 -48.00 31.32 -0.28
C GLN A 100 -48.73 30.81 -1.53
N SER A 101 -49.02 29.51 -1.60
CA SER A 101 -50.36 28.97 -1.97
C SER A 101 -50.42 27.54 -2.52
N LEU A 102 -49.31 26.83 -2.77
CA LEU A 102 -49.37 25.43 -3.20
C LEU A 102 -48.41 24.58 -2.37
N LEU A 103 -48.97 23.78 -1.46
CA LEU A 103 -48.28 22.66 -0.84
C LEU A 103 -47.93 21.65 -1.94
N TYR A 104 -46.76 21.79 -2.57
CA TYR A 104 -46.24 20.73 -3.43
C TYR A 104 -46.03 19.49 -2.55
N SER A 105 -46.68 18.39 -2.94
CA SER A 105 -46.49 17.13 -2.24
C SER A 105 -45.14 16.57 -2.64
N SER A 106 -44.36 16.07 -1.68
CA SER A 106 -43.10 15.35 -1.93
C SER A 106 -43.25 14.17 -2.91
N ASP A 107 -44.47 13.69 -3.15
CA ASP A 107 -44.78 12.68 -4.17
C ASP A 107 -44.71 13.23 -5.61
N LEU A 108 -45.01 14.51 -5.84
CA LEU A 108 -44.91 15.16 -7.16
C LEU A 108 -43.43 15.41 -7.51
N GLU A 109 -42.67 16.03 -6.61
CA GLU A 109 -41.26 16.39 -6.83
C GLU A 109 -40.39 15.16 -7.10
N LEU A 110 -40.53 14.11 -6.29
CA LEU A 110 -39.81 12.84 -6.48
C LEU A 110 -40.23 12.13 -7.77
N GLY A 111 -41.52 12.20 -8.11
CA GLY A 111 -42.08 11.63 -9.33
C GLY A 111 -41.55 12.32 -10.59
N GLU A 112 -41.48 13.64 -10.59
CA GLU A 112 -40.96 14.46 -11.68
C GLU A 112 -39.46 14.22 -11.90
N ALA A 113 -38.66 14.24 -10.83
CA ALA A 113 -37.23 13.96 -10.91
C ALA A 113 -36.98 12.57 -11.54
N THR A 114 -37.71 11.55 -11.08
CA THR A 114 -37.60 10.20 -11.63
C THR A 114 -38.00 10.14 -13.10
N ARG A 115 -39.07 10.84 -13.49
CA ARG A 115 -39.52 10.90 -14.88
C ARG A 115 -38.45 11.53 -15.78
N GLN A 116 -37.85 12.64 -15.35
CA GLN A 116 -36.76 13.29 -16.08
C GLN A 116 -35.54 12.37 -16.25
N ILE A 117 -35.18 11.61 -15.20
CA ILE A 117 -34.12 10.57 -15.27
C ILE A 117 -34.43 9.56 -16.38
N PHE A 118 -35.67 9.04 -16.42
CA PHE A 118 -36.05 8.06 -17.42
C PHE A 118 -36.10 8.64 -18.84
N GLU A 119 -36.59 9.87 -19.01
CA GLU A 119 -36.61 10.55 -20.30
C GLU A 119 -35.20 10.79 -20.86
N VAL A 120 -34.24 11.20 -20.03
CA VAL A 120 -32.85 11.38 -20.48
C VAL A 120 -32.20 10.04 -20.81
N VAL A 121 -32.46 8.97 -20.04
CA VAL A 121 -31.96 7.63 -20.32
C VAL A 121 -32.51 7.11 -21.65
N GLU A 122 -33.78 7.34 -21.94
CA GLU A 122 -34.42 6.95 -23.21
C GLU A 122 -33.87 7.69 -24.42
N ARG A 123 -33.57 8.99 -24.24
CA ARG A 123 -32.98 9.83 -25.28
C ARG A 123 -31.53 9.45 -25.56
N VAL A 124 -30.72 9.24 -24.51
CA VAL A 124 -29.27 9.01 -24.61
C VAL A 124 -28.93 7.55 -24.89
N LYS A 125 -29.75 6.61 -24.40
CA LYS A 125 -29.52 5.15 -24.44
C LYS A 125 -28.11 4.75 -23.96
N PRO A 126 -27.72 5.16 -22.73
CA PRO A 126 -26.38 4.91 -22.21
C PRO A 126 -26.17 3.43 -21.85
N THR A 127 -24.93 2.96 -22.01
CA THR A 127 -24.48 1.65 -21.50
C THR A 127 -24.03 1.73 -20.05
N ARG A 128 -23.55 2.91 -19.61
CA ARG A 128 -23.13 3.20 -18.23
C ARG A 128 -23.84 4.42 -17.70
N VAL A 129 -24.34 4.33 -16.47
CA VAL A 129 -25.05 5.43 -15.81
C VAL A 129 -24.48 5.63 -14.42
N VAL A 130 -24.22 6.89 -14.07
CA VAL A 130 -24.00 7.33 -12.69
C VAL A 130 -25.19 8.18 -12.28
N ILE A 131 -25.70 7.97 -11.07
CA ILE A 131 -26.69 8.84 -10.43
C ILE A 131 -26.09 9.38 -9.14
N ASP A 132 -25.92 10.69 -9.07
CA ASP A 132 -25.26 11.41 -7.99
C ASP A 132 -26.13 12.58 -7.50
N SER A 133 -26.58 12.67 -6.25
CA SER A 133 -26.45 11.70 -5.17
C SER A 133 -27.82 11.15 -4.78
N LEU A 134 -27.83 9.94 -4.21
CA LEU A 134 -29.00 9.37 -3.55
C LEU A 134 -29.41 10.17 -2.30
N SER A 135 -28.52 11.00 -1.75
CA SER A 135 -28.80 11.89 -0.62
C SER A 135 -29.90 12.91 -0.99
N GLU A 136 -29.85 13.46 -2.21
CA GLU A 136 -30.89 14.38 -2.70
C GLU A 136 -32.22 13.67 -2.96
N ILE A 137 -32.20 12.45 -3.52
CA ILE A 137 -33.41 11.63 -3.70
C ILE A 137 -34.03 11.30 -2.34
N ARG A 138 -33.20 11.08 -1.30
CA ARG A 138 -33.64 10.82 0.07
C ARG A 138 -34.32 12.05 0.67
N LEU A 139 -33.76 13.23 0.45
CA LEU A 139 -34.31 14.50 0.89
C LEU A 139 -35.71 14.74 0.29
N LEU A 140 -35.85 14.57 -1.03
CA LEU A 140 -37.13 14.70 -1.74
C LEU A 140 -38.18 13.70 -1.27
N ALA A 141 -37.76 12.46 -0.93
CA ALA A 141 -38.69 11.42 -0.52
C ALA A 141 -39.35 11.67 0.85
N GLN A 142 -38.72 12.45 1.74
CA GLN A 142 -39.15 12.79 3.11
C GLN A 142 -39.51 11.61 4.05
N SER A 143 -39.47 10.37 3.56
CA SER A 143 -39.76 9.15 4.32
C SER A 143 -38.99 7.95 3.77
N SER A 144 -38.62 7.04 4.67
CA SER A 144 -37.83 5.85 4.35
C SER A 144 -38.51 4.87 3.40
N LEU A 145 -39.84 4.71 3.53
CA LEU A 145 -40.63 3.84 2.65
C LEU A 145 -40.73 4.40 1.23
N ARG A 146 -40.95 5.71 1.08
CA ARG A 146 -40.96 6.37 -0.24
C ARG A 146 -39.60 6.27 -0.91
N TYR A 147 -38.53 6.57 -0.18
CA TYR A 147 -37.17 6.43 -0.67
C TYR A 147 -36.88 5.00 -1.15
N ARG A 148 -37.20 3.99 -0.34
CA ARG A 148 -37.03 2.58 -0.72
C ARG A 148 -37.83 2.21 -1.97
N ARG A 149 -39.09 2.64 -2.07
CA ARG A 149 -39.93 2.41 -3.24
C ARG A 149 -39.31 3.03 -4.49
N GLN A 150 -38.70 4.20 -4.35
CA GLN A 150 -38.05 4.90 -5.44
C GLN A 150 -36.79 4.19 -5.94
N ILE A 151 -35.92 3.75 -5.03
CA ILE A 151 -34.73 2.97 -5.39
C ILE A 151 -35.11 1.65 -6.07
N LEU A 152 -36.21 1.00 -5.64
CA LEU A 152 -36.75 -0.18 -6.31
C LEU A 152 -37.25 0.13 -7.72
N ALA A 153 -37.96 1.25 -7.91
CA ALA A 153 -38.43 1.69 -9.23
C ALA A 153 -37.25 1.94 -10.18
N ILE A 154 -36.23 2.67 -9.74
CA ILE A 154 -34.98 2.90 -10.48
C ILE A 154 -34.34 1.55 -10.87
N LYS A 155 -34.20 0.62 -9.92
CA LYS A 155 -33.63 -0.69 -10.21
C LYS A 155 -34.44 -1.47 -11.25
N HIS A 156 -35.76 -1.53 -11.11
CA HIS A 156 -36.62 -2.25 -12.04
C HIS A 156 -36.62 -1.63 -13.44
N TYR A 157 -36.50 -0.31 -13.52
CA TYR A 157 -36.37 0.40 -14.77
C TYR A 157 -35.06 0.04 -15.48
N PHE A 158 -33.91 0.20 -14.82
CA PHE A 158 -32.61 -0.07 -15.43
C PHE A 158 -32.35 -1.55 -15.73
N ALA A 159 -33.00 -2.47 -15.01
CA ALA A 159 -32.96 -3.89 -15.36
C ALA A 159 -33.54 -4.20 -16.76
N ARG A 160 -34.31 -3.28 -17.36
CA ARG A 160 -34.85 -3.40 -18.72
C ARG A 160 -34.03 -2.68 -19.79
N TYR A 161 -33.08 -1.83 -19.40
CA TYR A 161 -32.36 -0.91 -20.31
C TYR A 161 -30.91 -1.33 -20.59
N ASP A 162 -30.51 -2.56 -20.22
CA ASP A 162 -29.16 -3.12 -20.42
C ASP A 162 -28.00 -2.22 -19.96
N ALA A 163 -28.30 -1.27 -19.06
CA ALA A 163 -27.35 -0.28 -18.56
C ALA A 163 -26.72 -0.75 -17.23
N THR A 164 -25.45 -0.43 -17.05
CA THR A 164 -24.74 -0.67 -15.80
C THR A 164 -24.76 0.61 -14.98
N VAL A 165 -25.40 0.56 -13.80
CA VAL A 165 -25.71 1.76 -13.02
C VAL A 165 -24.91 1.80 -11.72
N VAL A 166 -24.28 2.93 -11.42
CA VAL A 166 -23.65 3.22 -10.13
C VAL A 166 -24.42 4.35 -9.46
N LEU A 167 -24.93 4.08 -8.26
CA LEU A 167 -25.61 5.07 -7.42
C LEU A 167 -24.63 5.57 -6.36
N LEU A 168 -24.49 6.88 -6.20
CA LEU A 168 -23.66 7.50 -5.17
C LEU A 168 -24.49 7.83 -3.93
N ASP A 169 -24.04 7.49 -2.73
CA ASP A 169 -24.77 7.75 -1.47
C ASP A 169 -23.81 8.22 -0.38
N ASP A 170 -24.26 9.18 0.44
CA ASP A 170 -23.52 9.60 1.62
C ASP A 170 -23.98 8.81 2.85
N LEU A 171 -23.04 8.41 3.70
CA LEU A 171 -23.30 7.63 4.92
C LEU A 171 -23.90 8.45 6.07
N THR A 172 -24.65 9.53 5.77
CA THR A 172 -25.09 10.52 6.76
C THR A 172 -26.16 10.02 7.73
N THR A 173 -26.76 8.84 7.52
CA THR A 173 -27.81 8.27 8.40
C THR A 173 -27.70 6.76 8.60
N GLU A 174 -26.89 6.32 9.58
CA GLU A 174 -26.57 4.91 9.89
C GLU A 174 -27.77 3.94 10.01
N ALA A 175 -28.95 4.43 10.41
CA ALA A 175 -30.11 3.57 10.71
C ALA A 175 -30.95 3.17 9.47
N LEU A 176 -30.85 3.90 8.35
CA LEU A 176 -31.76 3.77 7.20
C LEU A 176 -31.13 3.07 5.98
N ASP A 177 -29.79 2.96 5.95
CA ASP A 177 -29.00 2.52 4.79
C ASP A 177 -29.16 1.03 4.45
N LYS A 178 -29.59 0.19 5.41
CA LYS A 178 -29.78 -1.25 5.16
C LYS A 178 -30.79 -1.56 4.05
N THR A 179 -31.69 -0.61 3.74
CA THR A 179 -32.69 -0.78 2.69
C THR A 179 -32.09 -0.77 1.29
N VAL A 180 -31.23 0.20 0.97
CA VAL A 180 -30.53 0.31 -0.33
C VAL A 180 -29.55 -0.86 -0.50
N HIS A 181 -28.88 -1.22 0.59
CA HIS A 181 -28.02 -2.41 0.65
C HIS A 181 -28.78 -3.67 0.26
N SER A 182 -30.07 -3.82 0.55
CA SER A 182 -30.82 -5.03 0.13
C SER A 182 -31.11 -5.06 -1.39
N VAL A 183 -31.23 -3.87 -2.00
CA VAL A 183 -31.68 -3.68 -3.38
C VAL A 183 -30.53 -3.81 -4.37
N ALA A 184 -29.37 -3.20 -4.08
CA ALA A 184 -28.19 -3.20 -4.95
C ALA A 184 -27.66 -4.61 -5.27
N HIS A 185 -26.99 -4.77 -6.40
CA HIS A 185 -26.31 -6.02 -6.78
C HIS A 185 -24.97 -6.17 -6.08
N GLY A 186 -24.21 -5.07 -5.99
CA GLY A 186 -23.00 -4.95 -5.18
C GLY A 186 -22.95 -3.60 -4.46
N VAL A 187 -22.17 -3.54 -3.37
CA VAL A 187 -21.97 -2.32 -2.57
C VAL A 187 -20.47 -2.15 -2.33
N ILE A 188 -19.96 -1.00 -2.74
CA ILE A 188 -18.58 -0.56 -2.55
C ILE A 188 -18.62 0.57 -1.53
N ARG A 189 -17.85 0.45 -0.44
CA ARG A 189 -17.77 1.47 0.60
C ARG A 189 -16.39 2.11 0.58
N LEU A 190 -16.34 3.44 0.55
CA LEU A 190 -15.16 4.26 0.76
C LEU A 190 -15.18 4.83 2.18
N GLU A 191 -14.03 4.81 2.84
CA GLU A 191 -13.81 5.37 4.18
C GLU A 191 -12.58 6.28 4.13
N ALA A 192 -12.70 7.48 4.71
CA ALA A 192 -11.57 8.34 5.01
C ALA A 192 -11.28 8.25 6.51
N LEU A 193 -10.00 8.15 6.86
CA LEU A 193 -9.50 8.07 8.21
C LEU A 193 -8.52 9.23 8.40
N THR A 194 -8.75 10.03 9.41
CA THR A 194 -7.82 11.10 9.81
C THR A 194 -6.98 10.58 10.96
N PRO A 195 -5.74 10.11 10.73
CA PRO A 195 -4.86 9.67 11.80
C PRO A 195 -4.49 10.85 12.71
N ALA A 196 -4.02 10.59 13.92
CA ALA A 196 -3.54 11.63 14.84
C ALA A 196 -2.35 12.44 14.28
N TYR A 197 -1.61 11.90 13.31
CA TYR A 197 -0.49 12.55 12.64
C TYR A 197 -0.35 12.01 11.21
N GLY A 198 0.04 12.88 10.27
CA GLY A 198 0.21 12.57 8.85
C GLY A 198 -1.02 12.89 8.00
N ALA A 199 -0.97 12.48 6.74
CA ALA A 199 -2.04 12.74 5.78
C ALA A 199 -3.29 11.86 6.01
N GLU A 200 -4.42 12.31 5.46
CA GLU A 200 -5.66 11.53 5.43
C GLU A 200 -5.43 10.18 4.72
N ARG A 201 -5.87 9.11 5.37
CA ARG A 201 -5.82 7.76 4.81
C ARG A 201 -7.18 7.40 4.23
N ARG A 202 -7.19 6.83 3.04
CA ARG A 202 -8.42 6.36 2.41
C ARG A 202 -8.35 4.87 2.19
N ARG A 203 -9.45 4.18 2.51
CA ARG A 203 -9.59 2.74 2.31
C ARG A 203 -10.97 2.42 1.78
N LEU A 204 -11.06 1.35 1.02
CA LEU A 204 -12.32 0.84 0.51
C LEU A 204 -12.51 -0.62 0.89
N LYS A 205 -13.77 -1.05 0.88
CA LYS A 205 -14.14 -2.47 0.99
C LYS A 205 -15.36 -2.77 0.14
N ILE A 206 -15.44 -4.01 -0.32
CA ILE A 206 -16.66 -4.53 -0.95
C ILE A 206 -17.53 -5.12 0.15
N VAL A 207 -18.64 -4.44 0.47
CA VAL A 207 -19.57 -4.89 1.52
C VAL A 207 -20.32 -6.13 1.04
N LYS A 208 -20.69 -6.17 -0.24
CA LYS A 208 -21.29 -7.33 -0.88
C LYS A 208 -21.13 -7.29 -2.39
N TYR A 209 -21.19 -8.46 -2.99
CA TYR A 209 -21.35 -8.64 -4.43
C TYR A 209 -22.12 -9.93 -4.68
N ARG A 210 -23.27 -9.86 -5.36
CA ARG A 210 -24.09 -11.05 -5.65
C ARG A 210 -23.55 -11.82 -6.85
N GLY A 211 -23.47 -13.15 -6.73
CA GLY A 211 -23.16 -14.05 -7.85
C GLY A 211 -21.70 -14.01 -8.33
N GLN A 212 -20.79 -13.39 -7.57
CA GLN A 212 -19.39 -13.27 -7.92
C GLN A 212 -18.50 -13.23 -6.68
N LYS A 213 -17.32 -13.85 -6.78
CA LYS A 213 -16.26 -13.75 -5.78
C LYS A 213 -15.56 -12.40 -5.96
N TYR A 214 -15.22 -11.77 -4.85
CA TYR A 214 -14.44 -10.55 -4.79
C TYR A 214 -13.37 -10.67 -3.70
N ARG A 215 -12.35 -9.81 -3.73
CA ARG A 215 -11.37 -9.74 -2.65
C ARG A 215 -12.00 -8.97 -1.48
N GLY A 216 -12.16 -9.66 -0.34
CA GLY A 216 -12.71 -9.07 0.87
C GLY A 216 -11.65 -8.40 1.75
N GLY A 217 -12.12 -7.65 2.74
CA GLY A 217 -11.29 -6.86 3.65
C GLY A 217 -11.16 -5.41 3.17
N TYR A 218 -10.32 -4.65 3.88
CA TYR A 218 -9.97 -3.29 3.49
C TYR A 218 -8.84 -3.27 2.46
N HIS A 219 -8.92 -2.29 1.56
CA HIS A 219 -7.95 -2.01 0.52
C HIS A 219 -7.65 -0.53 0.55
N ASP A 220 -6.38 -0.15 0.69
CA ASP A 220 -6.01 1.26 0.73
C ASP A 220 -6.14 1.86 -0.67
N PHE A 221 -6.38 3.16 -0.76
CA PHE A 221 -6.34 3.90 -2.02
C PHE A 221 -5.89 5.33 -1.80
N THR A 222 -5.35 5.97 -2.83
CA THR A 222 -5.09 7.42 -2.84
C THR A 222 -5.90 8.09 -3.94
N ILE A 223 -6.08 9.40 -3.81
CA ILE A 223 -6.53 10.26 -4.90
C ILE A 223 -5.28 10.99 -5.39
N ALA A 224 -4.72 10.52 -6.49
CA ALA A 224 -3.57 11.12 -7.16
C ALA A 224 -4.03 12.16 -8.20
N GLU A 225 -3.08 12.87 -8.80
CA GLU A 225 -3.35 13.79 -9.90
C GLU A 225 -4.07 13.09 -11.06
N ASP A 226 -3.73 11.84 -11.38
CA ASP A 226 -4.37 11.08 -12.45
C ASP A 226 -5.62 10.29 -12.04
N GLY A 227 -6.13 10.51 -10.81
CA GLY A 227 -7.36 9.92 -10.27
C GLY A 227 -7.15 8.98 -9.10
N ILE A 228 -8.13 8.10 -8.85
CA ILE A 228 -8.04 7.11 -7.78
C ILE A 228 -7.11 5.97 -8.18
N GLN A 229 -6.17 5.69 -7.28
CA GLN A 229 -5.29 4.53 -7.33
C GLN A 229 -5.59 3.62 -6.16
N VAL A 230 -6.10 2.43 -6.44
CA VAL A 230 -6.43 1.44 -5.41
C VAL A 230 -5.28 0.46 -5.26
N PHE A 231 -4.96 0.13 -4.00
CA PHE A 231 -3.94 -0.83 -3.62
C PHE A 231 -4.62 -2.05 -2.99
N PRO A 232 -4.92 -3.08 -3.80
CA PRO A 232 -5.57 -4.28 -3.29
C PRO A 232 -4.72 -4.92 -2.20
N ARG A 233 -5.39 -5.44 -1.16
CA ARG A 233 -4.67 -6.12 -0.07
C ARG A 233 -3.91 -7.29 -0.66
N LEU A 234 -2.69 -7.46 -0.19
CA LEU A 234 -1.84 -8.54 -0.64
C LEU A 234 -2.38 -9.87 -0.10
N VAL A 235 -2.51 -10.85 -1.00
CA VAL A 235 -2.75 -12.24 -0.65
C VAL A 235 -1.59 -13.03 -1.24
N ALA A 236 -0.59 -13.32 -0.42
CA ALA A 236 0.62 -13.97 -0.94
C ALA A 236 0.30 -15.32 -1.59
N ALA A 237 -0.76 -16.01 -1.13
CA ALA A 237 -1.17 -17.35 -1.61
C ALA A 237 -1.44 -17.43 -3.11
N GLU A 238 -1.82 -16.31 -3.73
CA GLU A 238 -2.18 -16.23 -5.14
C GLU A 238 -0.94 -16.19 -6.07
N HIS A 239 0.26 -16.00 -5.51
CA HIS A 239 1.46 -15.69 -6.28
C HIS A 239 2.54 -16.76 -6.10
N ARG A 240 2.28 -17.98 -6.58
CA ARG A 240 3.31 -19.04 -6.60
C ARG A 240 4.13 -18.93 -7.88
N SER A 241 5.45 -18.90 -7.74
CA SER A 241 6.36 -19.10 -8.86
C SER A 241 7.37 -20.17 -8.51
N ASP A 242 7.67 -21.04 -9.48
CA ASP A 242 8.72 -22.04 -9.36
C ASP A 242 10.04 -21.37 -9.74
N TYR A 243 10.97 -21.29 -8.78
CA TYR A 243 12.33 -20.79 -9.03
C TYR A 243 13.34 -21.72 -8.36
N SER A 244 14.52 -21.85 -8.98
CA SER A 244 15.64 -22.56 -8.38
C SER A 244 16.23 -21.71 -7.26
N ARG A 245 16.29 -22.26 -6.05
CA ARG A 245 16.97 -21.58 -4.95
C ARG A 245 18.48 -21.59 -5.20
N THR A 246 19.08 -20.41 -5.26
CA THR A 246 20.52 -20.22 -5.34
C THR A 246 21.01 -19.50 -4.09
N GLN A 247 22.19 -19.86 -3.60
CA GLN A 247 22.84 -19.13 -2.52
C GLN A 247 23.72 -18.03 -3.11
N PHE A 248 23.70 -16.84 -2.52
CA PHE A 248 24.54 -15.73 -2.94
C PHE A 248 25.34 -15.16 -1.77
N THR A 249 26.55 -14.72 -2.11
CA THR A 249 27.55 -14.24 -1.18
C THR A 249 27.44 -12.73 -0.96
N SER A 250 27.95 -12.31 0.20
CA SER A 250 28.17 -10.91 0.59
C SER A 250 29.45 -10.32 0.01
N GLY A 251 30.31 -11.15 -0.61
CA GLY A 251 31.62 -10.75 -1.08
C GLY A 251 32.66 -10.57 0.05
N ILE A 252 32.27 -10.87 1.29
CA ILE A 252 33.15 -10.91 2.46
C ILE A 252 33.18 -12.35 2.94
N GLN A 253 34.30 -13.04 2.72
CA GLN A 253 34.42 -14.47 3.00
C GLN A 253 34.03 -14.80 4.45
N GLU A 254 34.49 -14.02 5.41
CA GLU A 254 34.21 -14.25 6.83
C GLU A 254 32.74 -14.03 7.20
N LEU A 255 32.02 -13.18 6.46
CA LEU A 255 30.56 -13.01 6.61
C LEU A 255 29.82 -14.19 5.99
N ASP A 256 30.29 -14.64 4.83
CA ASP A 256 29.73 -15.80 4.14
C ASP A 256 29.94 -17.08 4.96
N ASP A 257 31.09 -17.25 5.60
CA ASP A 257 31.40 -18.35 6.53
C ASP A 257 30.43 -18.34 7.72
N LEU A 258 30.21 -17.17 8.34
CA LEU A 258 29.22 -17.01 9.41
C LEU A 258 27.83 -17.46 8.97
N LEU A 259 27.47 -17.16 7.72
CA LEU A 259 26.19 -17.50 7.10
C LEU A 259 26.16 -18.92 6.48
N GLY A 260 27.22 -19.71 6.59
CA GLY A 260 27.29 -21.04 5.98
C GLY A 260 27.22 -21.00 4.45
N GLY A 261 27.96 -20.09 3.82
CA GLY A 261 28.07 -19.92 2.37
C GLY A 261 27.25 -18.76 1.77
N GLY A 262 26.67 -17.89 2.61
CA GLY A 262 25.84 -16.76 2.17
C GLY A 262 24.33 -16.96 2.38
N ILE A 263 23.50 -16.17 1.67
CA ILE A 263 22.03 -16.11 1.84
C ILE A 263 21.32 -16.78 0.68
N GLU A 264 20.21 -17.48 0.93
CA GLU A 264 19.40 -18.08 -0.12
C GLU A 264 18.50 -17.07 -0.85
N SER A 265 18.36 -17.24 -2.16
CA SER A 265 17.39 -16.51 -2.99
C SER A 265 15.95 -16.75 -2.50
N GLY A 266 15.13 -15.70 -2.43
CA GLY A 266 13.75 -15.80 -1.99
C GLY A 266 13.60 -16.15 -0.50
N SER A 267 14.54 -15.66 0.31
CA SER A 267 14.49 -15.71 1.77
C SER A 267 14.48 -14.30 2.35
N SER A 268 14.04 -14.19 3.61
CA SER A 268 14.06 -12.94 4.37
C SER A 268 15.18 -12.93 5.41
N THR A 269 16.02 -11.90 5.40
CA THR A 269 17.13 -11.69 6.34
C THR A 269 16.89 -10.43 7.17
N LEU A 270 16.82 -10.60 8.48
CA LEU A 270 16.65 -9.52 9.46
C LEU A 270 17.99 -9.20 10.12
N ILE A 271 18.38 -7.93 10.10
CA ILE A 271 19.59 -7.43 10.75
C ILE A 271 19.18 -6.59 11.96
N LEU A 272 19.48 -7.14 13.14
CA LEU A 272 19.13 -6.58 14.44
C LEU A 272 20.36 -5.93 15.09
N GLY A 273 20.14 -4.83 15.80
CA GLY A 273 21.13 -4.32 16.74
C GLY A 273 20.95 -2.84 17.08
N PRO A 274 21.69 -2.33 18.08
CA PRO A 274 21.64 -0.93 18.49
C PRO A 274 21.95 0.05 17.34
N ALA A 275 21.57 1.32 17.53
CA ALA A 275 21.93 2.39 16.60
C ALA A 275 23.46 2.47 16.38
N GLY A 276 23.88 2.78 15.15
CA GLY A 276 25.31 2.93 14.81
C GLY A 276 26.12 1.63 14.70
N THR A 277 25.54 0.45 14.93
CA THR A 277 26.27 -0.82 14.78
C THR A 277 26.67 -1.12 13.34
N GLY A 278 25.92 -0.65 12.34
CA GLY A 278 26.21 -0.88 10.92
C GLY A 278 25.19 -1.77 10.21
N LYS A 279 23.95 -1.82 10.72
CA LYS A 279 22.83 -2.54 10.08
C LYS A 279 22.68 -2.18 8.60
N SER A 280 22.57 -0.89 8.31
CA SER A 280 22.48 -0.34 6.96
C SER A 280 23.72 -0.62 6.12
N LEU A 281 24.91 -0.69 6.73
CA LEU A 281 26.11 -1.04 5.97
C LEU A 281 26.05 -2.49 5.47
N ILE A 282 25.64 -3.42 6.33
CA ILE A 282 25.54 -4.84 5.95
C ILE A 282 24.52 -5.03 4.82
N THR A 283 23.35 -4.37 4.89
CA THR A 283 22.37 -4.45 3.79
C THR A 283 22.94 -3.91 2.48
N MET A 284 23.67 -2.79 2.54
CA MET A 284 24.28 -2.16 1.37
C MET A 284 25.40 -3.01 0.76
N VAL A 285 26.16 -3.76 1.58
CA VAL A 285 27.16 -4.73 1.08
C VAL A 285 26.47 -5.81 0.23
N PHE A 286 25.38 -6.40 0.72
CA PHE A 286 24.61 -7.38 -0.06
C PHE A 286 24.00 -6.78 -1.33
N ALA A 287 23.44 -5.57 -1.23
CA ALA A 287 22.86 -4.85 -2.36
C ALA A 287 23.91 -4.57 -3.46
N ALA A 288 25.07 -4.04 -3.07
CA ALA A 288 26.16 -3.75 -4.00
C ALA A 288 26.68 -5.02 -4.70
N GLN A 289 26.80 -6.13 -3.96
CA GLN A 289 27.18 -7.41 -4.57
C GLN A 289 26.10 -7.97 -5.50
N ALA A 290 24.82 -7.81 -5.18
CA ALA A 290 23.74 -8.19 -6.08
C ALA A 290 23.81 -7.40 -7.40
N VAL A 291 24.02 -6.08 -7.34
CA VAL A 291 24.22 -5.25 -8.55
C VAL A 291 25.47 -5.68 -9.32
N ALA A 292 26.58 -5.99 -8.63
CA ALA A 292 27.81 -6.46 -9.27
C ALA A 292 27.64 -7.78 -10.04
N ARG A 293 26.68 -8.63 -9.63
CA ARG A 293 26.27 -9.85 -10.35
C ARG A 293 25.28 -9.60 -11.50
N GLY A 294 24.89 -8.34 -11.73
CA GLY A 294 23.89 -7.97 -12.73
C GLY A 294 22.44 -8.16 -12.27
N GLU A 295 22.20 -8.36 -10.96
CA GLU A 295 20.85 -8.40 -10.42
C GLU A 295 20.29 -7.00 -10.21
N ARG A 296 18.97 -6.87 -10.29
CA ARG A 296 18.26 -5.63 -9.97
C ARG A 296 17.88 -5.60 -8.49
N VAL A 297 18.13 -4.46 -7.86
CA VAL A 297 17.96 -4.25 -6.43
C VAL A 297 17.03 -3.06 -6.18
N GLY A 298 16.11 -3.20 -5.22
CA GLY A 298 15.24 -2.12 -4.75
C GLY A 298 15.52 -1.79 -3.29
N LEU A 299 15.84 -0.53 -3.00
CA LEU A 299 16.11 -0.01 -1.67
C LEU A 299 15.01 0.94 -1.26
N PHE A 300 14.30 0.59 -0.19
CA PHE A 300 13.22 1.37 0.39
C PHE A 300 13.70 1.91 1.74
N ILE A 301 14.00 3.20 1.77
CA ILE A 301 14.65 3.88 2.91
C ILE A 301 13.64 4.78 3.62
N PHE A 302 13.46 4.58 4.92
CA PHE A 302 12.48 5.30 5.77
C PHE A 302 13.14 6.34 6.68
N ASP A 303 14.28 6.01 7.29
CA ASP A 303 14.82 6.77 8.43
C ASP A 303 15.98 7.72 8.06
N GLU A 304 16.39 7.76 6.79
CA GLU A 304 17.61 8.47 6.38
C GLU A 304 17.38 9.31 5.12
N GLU A 305 17.88 10.54 5.16
CA GLU A 305 17.91 11.44 4.01
C GLU A 305 18.86 10.92 2.94
N MET A 306 18.45 10.97 1.67
CA MET A 306 19.22 10.45 0.55
C MET A 306 20.62 11.05 0.45
N GLY A 307 20.77 12.37 0.61
CA GLY A 307 22.06 13.04 0.55
C GLY A 307 23.09 12.45 1.53
N LEU A 308 22.67 12.28 2.78
CA LEU A 308 23.50 11.69 3.84
C LEU A 308 23.82 10.21 3.56
N LEU A 309 22.85 9.44 3.08
CA LEU A 309 23.06 8.04 2.72
C LEU A 309 24.14 7.89 1.65
N PHE A 310 24.06 8.68 0.57
CA PHE A 310 25.05 8.68 -0.52
C PHE A 310 26.44 9.03 0.01
N GLU A 311 26.57 10.11 0.78
CA GLU A 311 27.87 10.55 1.32
C GLU A 311 28.48 9.49 2.24
N ARG A 312 27.68 8.92 3.14
CA ARG A 312 28.14 7.92 4.11
C ARG A 312 28.60 6.65 3.43
N MET A 313 27.85 6.16 2.45
CA MET A 313 28.23 4.94 1.72
C MET A 313 29.47 5.15 0.87
N LEU A 314 29.61 6.32 0.23
CA LEU A 314 30.79 6.65 -0.56
C LEU A 314 32.07 6.66 0.30
N LYS A 315 32.02 7.19 1.52
CA LYS A 315 33.15 7.18 2.47
C LYS A 315 33.63 5.79 2.89
N ILE A 316 32.78 4.77 2.72
CA ILE A 316 33.05 3.38 3.08
C ILE A 316 33.36 2.54 1.82
N GLY A 317 33.39 3.17 0.64
CA GLY A 317 33.76 2.55 -0.63
C GLY A 317 32.60 2.00 -1.45
N ILE A 318 31.34 2.33 -1.12
CA ILE A 318 30.15 1.93 -1.87
C ILE A 318 29.55 3.16 -2.57
N ASP A 319 29.78 3.30 -3.87
CA ASP A 319 29.22 4.39 -4.67
C ASP A 319 27.79 4.04 -5.15
N LEU A 320 26.80 4.40 -4.33
CA LEU A 320 25.39 4.17 -4.67
C LEU A 320 24.94 4.93 -5.93
N ARG A 321 25.57 6.08 -6.27
CA ARG A 321 25.20 6.83 -7.47
C ARG A 321 25.64 6.09 -8.72
N ALA A 322 26.88 5.63 -8.73
CA ALA A 322 27.39 4.81 -9.83
C ALA A 322 26.54 3.53 -10.01
N LEU A 323 26.12 2.89 -8.92
CA LEU A 323 25.23 1.72 -8.99
C LEU A 323 23.84 2.07 -9.55
N GLN A 324 23.28 3.24 -9.22
CA GLN A 324 22.01 3.71 -9.75
C GLN A 324 22.09 4.03 -11.25
N GLU A 325 23.20 4.60 -11.72
CA GLU A 325 23.44 4.89 -13.14
C GLU A 325 23.48 3.63 -14.01
N THR A 326 23.81 2.46 -13.44
CA THR A 326 23.72 1.18 -14.17
C THR A 326 22.29 0.78 -14.53
N GLY A 327 21.28 1.39 -13.90
CA GLY A 327 19.87 0.99 -14.02
C GLY A 327 19.50 -0.27 -13.22
N ASN A 328 20.45 -0.88 -12.52
CA ASN A 328 20.21 -2.06 -11.69
C ASN A 328 19.90 -1.74 -10.22
N LEU A 329 20.04 -0.48 -9.80
CA LEU A 329 19.72 -0.03 -8.45
C LEU A 329 18.56 0.97 -8.47
N LEU A 330 17.45 0.60 -7.83
CA LEU A 330 16.35 1.50 -7.52
C LEU A 330 16.46 1.93 -6.06
N ILE A 331 16.55 3.22 -5.79
CA ILE A 331 16.51 3.77 -4.44
C ILE A 331 15.27 4.65 -4.32
N GLU A 332 14.41 4.34 -3.36
CA GLU A 332 13.20 5.09 -3.05
C GLU A 332 13.21 5.48 -1.58
N GLN A 333 13.25 6.80 -1.32
CA GLN A 333 12.96 7.33 0.01
C GLN A 333 11.44 7.29 0.21
N THR A 334 11.01 6.63 1.28
CA THR A 334 9.60 6.50 1.62
C THR A 334 9.30 7.50 2.73
N ASP A 335 8.51 8.53 2.40
CA ASP A 335 7.93 9.37 3.44
C ASP A 335 6.81 8.60 4.12
N ALA A 336 7.09 8.23 5.34
CA ALA A 336 6.32 7.27 6.08
C ALA A 336 5.04 7.93 6.64
N ALA A 337 5.03 9.26 6.84
CA ALA A 337 3.87 10.00 7.34
C ALA A 337 2.78 10.22 6.27
N GLU A 338 3.16 10.14 4.99
CA GLU A 338 2.28 10.38 3.84
C GLU A 338 1.71 9.09 3.23
N MET A 339 2.35 7.93 3.48
CA MET A 339 2.04 6.68 2.79
C MET A 339 1.23 5.69 3.65
N SER A 340 0.31 4.98 3.01
CA SER A 340 -0.42 3.86 3.65
C SER A 340 0.36 2.53 3.57
N PRO A 341 0.13 1.57 4.49
CA PRO A 341 0.72 0.23 4.41
C PRO A 341 0.45 -0.49 3.09
N GLY A 342 -0.77 -0.38 2.57
CA GLY A 342 -1.18 -0.99 1.31
C GLY A 342 -0.48 -0.37 0.12
N GLU A 343 -0.33 0.96 0.10
CA GLU A 343 0.43 1.66 -0.93
C GLU A 343 1.90 1.23 -0.94
N PHE A 344 2.56 1.20 0.22
CA PHE A 344 3.95 0.74 0.32
C PHE A 344 4.10 -0.68 -0.22
N SER A 345 3.24 -1.61 0.23
CA SER A 345 3.24 -3.00 -0.24
C SER A 345 3.04 -3.09 -1.75
N HIS A 346 2.17 -2.24 -2.32
CA HIS A 346 1.92 -2.19 -3.75
C HIS A 346 3.12 -1.65 -4.53
N ARG A 347 3.80 -0.61 -4.03
CA ARG A 347 5.02 -0.05 -4.64
C ARG A 347 6.14 -1.10 -4.69
N VAL A 348 6.41 -1.76 -3.56
CA VAL A 348 7.41 -2.84 -3.50
C VAL A 348 7.05 -3.97 -4.47
N ARG A 349 5.78 -4.38 -4.51
CA ARG A 349 5.29 -5.40 -5.46
C ARG A 349 5.51 -5.00 -6.91
N ARG A 350 5.13 -3.78 -7.30
CA ARG A 350 5.31 -3.29 -8.68
C ARG A 350 6.78 -3.23 -9.04
N ALA A 351 7.65 -2.83 -8.11
CA ALA A 351 9.08 -2.82 -8.33
C ALA A 351 9.62 -4.24 -8.62
N VAL A 352 9.17 -5.25 -7.87
CA VAL A 352 9.53 -6.66 -8.13
C VAL A 352 8.96 -7.19 -9.43
N ASP A 353 7.68 -6.95 -9.71
CA ASP A 353 7.00 -7.53 -10.87
C ASP A 353 7.38 -6.84 -12.20
N GLN A 354 7.37 -5.51 -12.22
CA GLN A 354 7.58 -4.72 -13.44
C GLN A 354 9.06 -4.44 -13.69
N LYS A 355 9.83 -4.12 -12.64
CA LYS A 355 11.27 -3.84 -12.76
C LYS A 355 12.13 -5.09 -12.58
N GLN A 356 11.56 -6.26 -12.32
CA GLN A 356 12.27 -7.55 -12.17
C GLN A 356 13.34 -7.52 -11.06
N ILE A 357 13.04 -6.85 -9.95
CA ILE A 357 13.92 -6.77 -8.79
C ILE A 357 14.05 -8.14 -8.12
N LYS A 358 15.29 -8.54 -7.82
CA LYS A 358 15.64 -9.82 -7.17
C LYS A 358 16.16 -9.65 -5.74
N THR A 359 16.60 -8.47 -5.37
CA THR A 359 16.96 -8.14 -3.99
C THR A 359 16.20 -6.90 -3.52
N VAL A 360 15.52 -6.99 -2.38
CA VAL A 360 14.77 -5.90 -1.76
C VAL A 360 15.42 -5.56 -0.43
N VAL A 361 15.67 -4.28 -0.16
CA VAL A 361 16.15 -3.78 1.13
C VAL A 361 15.10 -2.85 1.71
N ILE A 362 14.71 -3.09 2.97
CA ILE A 362 13.78 -2.25 3.74
C ILE A 362 14.56 -1.73 4.95
N ASP A 363 14.93 -0.45 4.92
CA ASP A 363 15.72 0.21 5.98
C ASP A 363 14.97 1.45 6.51
N SER A 364 14.21 1.38 7.60
CA SER A 364 14.08 0.27 8.56
C SER A 364 12.62 -0.09 8.87
N ILE A 365 12.40 -1.27 9.46
CA ILE A 365 11.08 -1.65 9.99
C ILE A 365 10.65 -0.70 11.11
N ASN A 366 11.59 -0.12 11.87
CA ASN A 366 11.24 0.83 12.92
C ASN A 366 10.65 2.11 12.32
N GLY A 367 11.23 2.62 11.23
CA GLY A 367 10.65 3.73 10.46
C GLY A 367 9.24 3.40 9.97
N TYR A 368 9.08 2.21 9.40
CA TYR A 368 7.76 1.71 8.98
C TYR A 368 6.75 1.65 10.15
N GLN A 369 7.14 1.16 11.33
CA GLN A 369 6.25 1.10 12.50
C GLN A 369 5.94 2.48 13.10
N ALA A 370 6.95 3.33 13.25
CA ALA A 370 6.80 4.66 13.82
C ALA A 370 5.89 5.56 12.99
N SER A 371 5.86 5.31 11.68
CA SER A 371 5.06 6.08 10.73
C SER A 371 3.57 5.73 10.68
N MET A 372 3.19 4.59 11.27
CA MET A 372 1.84 4.06 11.18
C MET A 372 1.34 3.61 12.57
N PRO A 373 1.39 4.46 13.60
CA PRO A 373 1.21 4.04 15.00
C PRO A 373 -0.18 3.48 15.33
N GLU A 374 -1.21 3.85 14.56
CA GLU A 374 -2.60 3.40 14.77
C GLU A 374 -2.93 2.06 14.09
N GLU A 375 -2.01 1.51 13.30
CA GLU A 375 -2.20 0.25 12.59
C GLU A 375 -1.85 -0.94 13.48
N ASN A 376 -2.88 -1.60 14.02
CA ASN A 376 -2.75 -2.75 14.93
C ASN A 376 -2.14 -4.01 14.26
N SER A 377 -1.81 -3.99 12.97
CA SER A 377 -1.40 -5.18 12.20
C SER A 377 -0.28 -4.95 11.19
N LEU A 378 0.55 -3.92 11.37
CA LEU A 378 1.70 -3.65 10.49
C LEU A 378 2.64 -4.84 10.32
N ILE A 379 2.86 -5.59 11.39
CA ILE A 379 3.73 -6.77 11.37
C ILE A 379 3.11 -7.88 10.50
N LEU A 380 1.78 -8.02 10.51
CA LEU A 380 1.07 -8.95 9.64
C LEU A 380 1.15 -8.51 8.17
N HIS A 381 1.03 -7.21 7.90
CA HIS A 381 1.24 -6.66 6.55
C HIS A 381 2.66 -6.95 6.04
N MET A 382 3.67 -6.72 6.88
CA MET A 382 5.05 -7.03 6.55
C MET A 382 5.25 -8.53 6.32
N HIS A 383 4.65 -9.38 7.15
CA HIS A 383 4.70 -10.83 6.97
C HIS A 383 4.12 -11.28 5.61
N GLU A 384 2.96 -10.75 5.21
CA GLU A 384 2.37 -11.05 3.89
C GLU A 384 3.26 -10.55 2.74
N LEU A 385 3.86 -9.36 2.88
CA LEU A 385 4.81 -8.82 1.90
C LEU A 385 6.03 -9.73 1.75
N LEU A 386 6.64 -10.17 2.85
CA LEU A 386 7.78 -11.08 2.82
C LEU A 386 7.41 -12.43 2.20
N LEU A 387 6.25 -12.98 2.55
CA LEU A 387 5.78 -14.23 1.97
C LEU A 387 5.58 -14.12 0.45
N TYR A 388 5.10 -12.98 -0.02
CA TYR A 388 5.00 -12.66 -1.44
C TYR A 388 6.37 -12.57 -2.11
N LEU A 389 7.31 -11.80 -1.54
CA LEU A 389 8.65 -11.60 -2.07
C LEU A 389 9.42 -12.93 -2.16
N ASN A 390 9.36 -13.74 -1.10
CA ASN A 390 9.96 -15.07 -1.06
C ASN A 390 9.40 -15.99 -2.15
N ARG A 391 8.11 -15.88 -2.49
CA ARG A 391 7.49 -16.66 -3.58
C ARG A 391 7.82 -16.16 -4.96
N ARG A 392 8.19 -14.89 -5.12
CA ARG A 392 8.75 -14.32 -6.36
C ARG A 392 10.26 -14.56 -6.50
N GLY A 393 10.87 -15.23 -5.52
CA GLY A 393 12.31 -15.50 -5.48
C GLY A 393 13.15 -14.27 -5.16
N ALA A 394 12.55 -13.20 -4.64
CA ALA A 394 13.25 -11.99 -4.25
C ALA A 394 13.80 -12.15 -2.82
N SER A 395 15.11 -11.95 -2.64
CA SER A 395 15.71 -11.94 -1.31
C SER A 395 15.49 -10.60 -0.64
N THR A 396 15.03 -10.62 0.61
CA THR A 396 14.62 -9.40 1.31
C THR A 396 15.48 -9.17 2.54
N PHE A 397 16.13 -8.03 2.62
CA PHE A 397 16.88 -7.58 3.78
C PHE A 397 16.09 -6.52 4.54
N MET A 398 16.00 -6.67 5.86
CA MET A 398 15.32 -5.72 6.71
C MET A 398 16.22 -5.33 7.87
N THR A 399 16.20 -4.07 8.27
CA THR A 399 16.90 -3.60 9.47
C THR A 399 15.89 -3.28 10.57
N VAL A 400 16.26 -3.60 11.81
CA VAL A 400 15.50 -3.23 13.02
C VAL A 400 16.50 -2.72 14.06
N ALA A 401 16.28 -1.51 14.57
CA ALA A 401 17.07 -1.02 15.69
C ALA A 401 16.50 -1.54 17.01
N GLN A 402 17.36 -2.11 17.85
CA GLN A 402 17.01 -2.48 19.22
C GLN A 402 17.30 -1.29 20.16
N HIS A 403 16.38 -1.04 21.09
CA HIS A 403 16.55 -0.04 22.13
C HIS A 403 17.47 -0.60 23.23
N GLY A 404 18.44 0.21 23.66
CA GLY A 404 19.49 -0.18 24.62
C GLY A 404 20.86 -0.34 23.95
N LEU A 405 21.88 0.33 24.50
CA LEU A 405 23.25 0.30 23.97
C LEU A 405 24.05 -0.90 24.50
N VAL A 406 23.83 -1.28 25.76
CA VAL A 406 24.54 -2.37 26.49
C VAL A 406 23.54 -3.03 27.45
N GLY A 407 23.52 -4.38 27.51
CA GLY A 407 22.69 -5.13 28.47
C GLY A 407 21.47 -5.83 27.86
N ASP A 408 20.38 -5.92 28.65
CA ASP A 408 19.13 -6.59 28.29
C ASP A 408 18.43 -5.85 27.14
N MET A 409 18.63 -6.35 25.92
CA MET A 409 17.94 -5.85 24.74
C MET A 409 16.50 -6.35 24.75
N ARG A 410 15.58 -5.49 25.16
CA ARG A 410 14.15 -5.74 25.04
C ARG A 410 13.68 -5.19 23.71
N SER A 411 13.34 -6.08 22.79
CA SER A 411 12.46 -5.70 21.69
C SER A 411 11.02 -5.73 22.21
N PRO A 412 10.23 -4.64 22.08
CA PRO A 412 8.84 -4.59 22.55
C PRO A 412 7.95 -5.62 21.84
N VAL A 413 8.36 -6.11 20.66
CA VAL A 413 7.70 -7.20 19.93
C VAL A 413 8.78 -8.16 19.40
N ASP A 414 8.56 -9.47 19.49
CA ASP A 414 9.45 -10.44 18.86
C ASP A 414 9.24 -10.41 17.33
N ILE A 415 10.10 -9.69 16.61
CA ILE A 415 10.05 -9.54 15.13
C ILE A 415 10.86 -10.66 14.45
N THR A 416 11.57 -11.49 15.21
CA THR A 416 12.49 -12.50 14.67
C THR A 416 11.79 -13.62 13.88
N TYR A 417 10.47 -13.82 14.11
CA TYR A 417 9.70 -14.80 13.37
C TYR A 417 9.44 -14.42 11.92
N LEU A 418 9.49 -13.12 11.57
CA LEU A 418 9.32 -12.63 10.20
C LEU A 418 10.42 -13.12 9.26
N ALA A 419 11.59 -13.42 9.81
CA ALA A 419 12.78 -13.72 9.02
C ALA A 419 13.13 -15.21 8.99
N ASP A 420 13.67 -15.61 7.85
CA ASP A 420 14.33 -16.90 7.65
C ASP A 420 15.74 -16.88 8.25
N SER A 421 16.44 -15.76 8.12
CA SER A 421 17.78 -15.54 8.66
C SER A 421 17.83 -14.33 9.57
N VAL A 422 18.52 -14.42 10.71
CA VAL A 422 18.65 -13.33 11.68
C VAL A 422 20.12 -13.07 12.00
N ILE A 423 20.60 -11.90 11.60
CA ILE A 423 21.93 -11.38 11.90
C ILE A 423 21.81 -10.44 13.10
N LEU A 424 22.57 -10.68 14.16
CA LEU A 424 22.59 -9.85 15.35
C LEU A 424 23.91 -9.09 15.47
N LEU A 425 23.79 -7.78 15.62
CA LEU A 425 24.88 -6.84 15.85
C LEU A 425 24.81 -6.31 17.28
N ARG A 426 25.94 -6.27 17.97
CA ARG A 426 26.04 -5.78 19.35
C ARG A 426 27.25 -4.93 19.57
N TYR A 427 27.15 -4.06 20.56
CA TYR A 427 28.32 -3.49 21.23
C TYR A 427 28.76 -4.40 22.37
N PHE A 428 30.07 -4.42 22.61
CA PHE A 428 30.64 -4.98 23.82
C PHE A 428 31.84 -4.12 24.24
N GLU A 429 32.05 -4.02 25.55
CA GLU A 429 33.24 -3.37 26.07
C GLU A 429 34.37 -4.39 26.20
N ALA A 430 35.55 -4.04 25.68
CA ALA A 430 36.76 -4.77 25.99
C ALA A 430 37.92 -3.79 26.09
N LEU A 431 38.66 -3.87 27.20
CA LEU A 431 39.89 -3.11 27.41
C LEU A 431 39.67 -1.58 27.31
N GLY A 432 38.56 -1.08 27.87
CA GLY A 432 38.20 0.33 27.82
C GLY A 432 37.74 0.83 26.46
N GLN A 433 37.51 -0.06 25.49
CA GLN A 433 37.05 0.29 24.15
C GLN A 433 35.67 -0.32 23.85
N VAL A 434 34.81 0.47 23.22
CA VAL A 434 33.53 0.01 22.69
C VAL A 434 33.78 -0.68 21.35
N ARG A 435 33.61 -1.99 21.30
CA ARG A 435 33.80 -2.84 20.13
C ARG A 435 32.47 -3.37 19.62
N ARG A 436 32.48 -3.93 18.40
CA ARG A 436 31.28 -4.45 17.75
C ARG A 436 31.42 -5.93 17.45
N ALA A 437 30.34 -6.66 17.67
CA ALA A 437 30.25 -8.10 17.46
C ALA A 437 29.08 -8.45 16.54
N ILE A 438 29.30 -9.43 15.66
CA ILE A 438 28.31 -10.01 14.76
C ILE A 438 28.12 -11.49 15.08
N SER A 439 26.88 -11.96 15.04
CA SER A 439 26.53 -13.37 15.22
C SER A 439 25.25 -13.71 14.45
N ILE A 440 25.13 -14.95 13.99
CA ILE A 440 23.91 -15.45 13.36
C ILE A 440 23.06 -16.16 14.41
N ILE A 441 21.84 -15.67 14.64
CA ILE A 441 20.92 -16.21 15.65
C ILE A 441 20.09 -17.35 15.08
N LYS A 442 19.77 -17.27 13.80
CA LYS A 442 18.89 -18.19 13.11
C LYS A 442 19.20 -18.17 11.62
N LYS A 443 19.16 -19.35 11.01
CA LYS A 443 19.07 -19.55 9.57
C LYS A 443 18.15 -20.74 9.33
N ARG A 444 17.00 -20.55 8.67
CA ARG A 444 16.03 -21.65 8.42
C ARG A 444 16.51 -22.62 7.34
N THR A 445 17.34 -22.14 6.44
CA THR A 445 17.86 -22.87 5.27
C THR A 445 19.37 -23.01 5.40
N GLY A 446 19.88 -24.24 5.30
CA GLY A 446 21.30 -24.52 5.47
C GLY A 446 21.78 -24.41 6.93
N THR A 447 23.10 -24.45 7.11
CA THR A 447 23.77 -24.27 8.40
C THR A 447 24.25 -22.82 8.54
N HIS A 448 24.55 -22.41 9.78
CA HIS A 448 25.27 -21.19 10.08
C HIS A 448 26.28 -21.45 11.19
N GLU A 449 27.29 -20.61 11.30
CA GLU A 449 28.26 -20.70 12.38
C GLU A 449 27.61 -20.26 13.71
N SER A 450 27.93 -20.95 14.80
CA SER A 450 27.42 -20.65 16.15
C SER A 450 28.35 -19.77 16.98
N THR A 451 29.31 -19.09 16.34
CA THR A 451 30.28 -18.24 17.01
C THR A 451 29.86 -16.77 16.99
N ILE A 452 30.59 -15.96 17.77
CA ILE A 452 30.49 -14.51 17.77
C ILE A 452 31.82 -13.97 17.27
N ARG A 453 31.82 -13.10 16.26
CA ARG A 453 33.04 -12.52 15.68
C ARG A 453 33.07 -11.00 15.90
N GLU A 454 34.24 -10.44 16.17
CA GLU A 454 34.44 -8.98 16.15
C GLU A 454 34.39 -8.48 14.69
N TYR A 455 33.80 -7.31 14.46
CA TYR A 455 33.94 -6.63 13.17
C TYR A 455 34.30 -5.16 13.34
N ARG A 456 34.94 -4.61 12.32
CA ARG A 456 35.34 -3.20 12.24
C ARG A 456 34.81 -2.56 10.97
N ILE A 457 34.38 -1.31 11.10
CA ILE A 457 33.98 -0.47 9.98
C ILE A 457 35.07 0.58 9.82
N SER A 458 35.65 0.67 8.62
CA SER A 458 36.69 1.64 8.28
C SER A 458 36.40 2.27 6.91
N HIS A 459 37.24 3.21 6.47
CA HIS A 459 37.19 3.75 5.11
C HIS A 459 37.40 2.68 4.02
N LYS A 460 37.97 1.51 4.37
CA LYS A 460 38.15 0.37 3.47
C LYS A 460 36.96 -0.60 3.46
N GLY A 461 35.86 -0.26 4.15
CA GLY A 461 34.69 -1.13 4.25
C GLY A 461 34.55 -1.86 5.58
N LEU A 462 33.74 -2.92 5.53
CA LEU A 462 33.47 -3.84 6.63
C LEU A 462 34.52 -4.96 6.65
N LYS A 463 35.17 -5.18 7.80
CA LYS A 463 36.08 -6.31 8.03
C LYS A 463 35.60 -7.13 9.22
N ILE A 464 35.51 -8.44 9.07
CA ILE A 464 35.14 -9.38 10.13
C ILE A 464 36.41 -10.14 10.57
N GLY A 465 36.61 -10.25 11.88
CA GLY A 465 37.74 -10.92 12.50
C GLY A 465 37.46 -12.38 12.87
N ALA A 466 38.37 -12.97 13.64
CA ALA A 466 38.24 -14.32 14.16
C ALA A 466 37.14 -14.44 15.24
N PRO A 467 36.66 -15.67 15.53
CA PRO A 467 35.78 -15.95 16.66
C PRO A 467 36.34 -15.45 17.99
N LEU A 468 35.47 -14.87 18.82
CA LEU A 468 35.78 -14.36 20.16
C LEU A 468 35.79 -15.49 21.21
N GLU A 469 36.63 -16.51 21.01
CA GLU A 469 36.68 -17.70 21.90
C GLU A 469 37.13 -17.38 23.33
N ALA A 470 37.95 -16.33 23.47
CA ALA A 470 38.50 -15.90 24.75
C ALA A 470 37.55 -15.01 25.57
N PHE A 471 36.30 -14.78 25.14
CA PHE A 471 35.35 -13.92 25.85
C PHE A 471 34.08 -14.68 26.23
N GLN A 472 33.67 -14.57 27.50
CA GLN A 472 32.34 -15.00 27.96
C GLN A 472 31.44 -13.79 28.20
N GLY A 473 30.13 -13.94 28.04
CA GLY A 473 29.19 -12.85 28.33
C GLY A 473 29.10 -11.75 27.25
N VAL A 474 29.62 -11.97 26.05
CA VAL A 474 29.48 -11.01 24.92
C VAL A 474 27.99 -10.72 24.62
N LEU A 475 27.13 -11.74 24.70
CA LEU A 475 25.67 -11.58 24.58
C LEU A 475 25.01 -10.93 25.81
N ARG A 476 25.74 -10.59 26.87
CA ARG A 476 25.25 -9.78 27.99
C ARG A 476 25.68 -8.32 27.89
N GLY A 477 26.52 -7.96 26.89
CA GLY A 477 27.06 -6.61 26.69
C GLY A 477 28.25 -6.26 27.59
N VAL A 478 28.44 -6.99 28.69
CA VAL A 478 29.57 -6.85 29.61
C VAL A 478 30.36 -8.16 29.61
N PRO A 479 31.29 -8.35 28.66
CA PRO A 479 32.03 -9.60 28.56
C PRO A 479 33.15 -9.69 29.60
N THR A 480 33.49 -10.93 29.97
CA THR A 480 34.67 -11.27 30.77
C THR A 480 35.69 -11.92 29.86
N TYR A 481 36.89 -11.35 29.76
CA TYR A 481 38.01 -11.93 29.03
C TYR A 481 38.63 -13.08 29.85
N LEU A 482 38.78 -14.24 29.21
CA LEU A 482 39.32 -15.48 29.77
C LEU A 482 40.60 -15.95 29.05
N GLY A 483 41.11 -15.17 28.10
CA GLY A 483 42.37 -15.49 27.42
C GLY A 483 43.59 -15.31 28.32
N GLU A 484 44.75 -15.76 27.85
CA GLU A 484 46.01 -15.58 28.59
C GLU A 484 46.26 -14.10 28.88
N SER A 485 46.53 -13.78 30.15
CA SER A 485 46.97 -12.47 30.62
C SER A 485 48.44 -12.23 30.25
N LYS A 486 48.73 -12.23 28.95
CA LYS A 486 49.95 -11.61 28.40
C LYS A 486 49.63 -10.14 28.10
N PRO A 487 50.59 -9.21 28.34
CA PRO A 487 50.34 -7.78 28.23
C PRO A 487 49.79 -7.44 26.85
N LEU A 488 48.71 -6.66 26.85
CA LEU A 488 48.00 -6.20 25.66
C LEU A 488 48.88 -5.15 24.97
N LEU A 489 49.59 -5.58 23.93
CA LEU A 489 50.33 -4.86 22.86
C LEU A 489 50.86 -3.43 23.12
N THR A 490 52.16 -3.27 22.90
CA THR A 490 52.84 -2.01 22.57
C THR A 490 52.31 -1.42 21.26
N ASP A 491 52.09 -0.10 21.25
CA ASP A 491 51.69 0.70 20.09
C ASP A 491 52.82 0.75 19.05
N GLU A 492 52.77 -0.12 18.04
CA GLU A 492 53.50 0.08 16.78
C GLU A 492 52.48 0.07 15.66
N ASP A 493 51.90 1.25 15.37
CA ASP A 493 51.38 1.73 14.07
C ASP A 493 50.29 2.79 14.29
N LEU A 494 50.70 3.94 14.86
CA LEU A 494 49.98 5.22 14.75
C LEU A 494 50.27 5.89 13.40
#